data_AF-A0A378GFK4-F1
#
_entry.id   AF-A0A378GFK4-F1
#
_cell.length_a   1.000
_cell.length_b   1.000
_cell.length_c   1.000
_cell.angle_alpha   90.00
_cell.angle_beta   90.00
_cell.angle_gamma   90.00
#
_symmetry.space_group_name_H-M   'P 1'
#
loop_
_entity.id
_entity.type
_entity.pdbx_description
1 polymer ?
#
loop_
_entity_poly.entity_id
_entity_poly.type
_entity_poly.pdbx_seq_one_letter_code
_entity_poly.pdbx_strand_id
1 'polypeptide(L)' 'MKCYRLVIRHNGRLVGHFDTSGQDALEDACVARAMFGVTGGYQCELLVSDSERRMLESGPEGMKVLMREPCFRPVTSQL' A
#
# COMPACT_ATOMS: atom_id res chain seq x y z
N MET A 1 -0.48 -8.10 9.38
CA MET A 1 0.90 -7.70 9.04
C MET A 1 0.83 -6.38 8.29
N LYS A 2 1.84 -5.51 8.44
CA LYS A 2 1.87 -4.26 7.69
C LYS A 2 1.98 -4.57 6.20
N CYS A 3 1.19 -3.87 5.39
CA CYS A 3 1.31 -3.84 3.93
C CYS A 3 1.76 -2.45 3.53
N TYR A 4 2.62 -2.35 2.52
CA TYR A 4 3.11 -1.08 2.00
C TYR A 4 2.64 -0.90 0.57
N ARG A 5 2.26 0.33 0.24
CA ARG A 5 1.90 0.73 -1.11
C ARG A 5 2.81 1.87 -1.55
N LEU A 6 3.50 1.69 -2.66
CA LEU A 6 4.22 2.75 -3.33
C LEU A 6 3.35 3.32 -4.45
N VAL A 7 2.84 4.54 -4.26
CA VAL A 7 2.10 5.26 -5.30
C VAL A 7 3.09 5.96 -6.21
N ILE A 8 2.95 5.77 -7.53
CA ILE A 8 3.91 6.27 -8.53
C ILE A 8 3.20 7.26 -9.44
N ARG A 9 3.74 8.48 -9.51
CA ARG A 9 3.31 9.54 -10.43
C ARG A 9 4.45 9.90 -11.37
N HIS A 10 4.12 10.31 -12.59
CA HIS A 10 5.07 10.86 -13.55
C HIS A 10 4.54 12.22 -14.04
N ASN A 11 5.29 13.28 -13.77
CA ASN A 11 4.88 14.67 -14.03
C ASN A 11 3.47 14.97 -13.50
N GLY A 12 3.19 14.52 -12.27
CA GLY A 12 1.89 14.70 -11.61
C GLY A 12 0.80 13.68 -11.97
N ARG A 13 0.92 12.96 -13.11
CA ARG A 13 -0.05 11.94 -13.53
C ARG A 13 0.17 10.62 -12.78
N LEU A 14 -0.90 10.02 -12.24
CA LEU A 14 -0.83 8.68 -11.67
C LEU A 14 -0.46 7.65 -12.75
N VAL A 15 0.62 6.90 -12.51
CA VAL A 15 1.06 5.80 -13.37
C VAL A 15 0.53 4.47 -12.83
N GLY A 16 0.55 4.31 -11.52
CA GLY A 16 0.07 3.10 -10.85
C GLY A 16 0.53 3.04 -9.40
N HIS A 17 0.47 1.84 -8.84
CA HIS A 17 1.01 1.55 -7.52
C HIS A 17 1.60 0.14 -7.47
N PHE A 18 2.51 -0.05 -6.53
CA PHE A 18 3.12 -1.33 -6.19
C PHE A 18 2.80 -1.64 -4.73
N ASP A 19 2.20 -2.81 -4.48
CA ASP A 19 1.87 -3.29 -3.14
C ASP A 19 2.80 -4.43 -2.75
N THR A 20 3.28 -4.41 -1.51
CA THR A 20 4.10 -5.49 -0.94
C THR A 20 3.73 -5.73 0.52
N SER A 21 3.85 -6.98 0.95
CA SER A 21 3.54 -7.46 2.29
C SER A 21 4.48 -8.60 2.66
N GLY A 22 4.71 -8.81 3.96
CA GLY A 22 5.70 -9.77 4.44
C GLY A 22 6.68 -9.11 5.41
N GLN A 23 7.74 -9.83 5.77
CA GLN A 23 8.78 -9.32 6.66
C GLN A 23 9.59 -8.19 6.00
N ASP A 24 9.89 -8.33 4.71
CA ASP A 24 10.79 -7.43 3.98
C ASP A 24 10.05 -6.34 3.18
N ALA A 25 8.73 -6.21 3.38
CA ALA A 25 7.87 -5.37 2.55
C ALA A 25 8.26 -3.87 2.55
N LEU A 26 8.81 -3.36 3.66
CA LEU A 26 9.31 -1.98 3.68
C LEU A 26 10.56 -1.82 2.80
N GLU A 27 11.45 -2.80 2.83
CA GLU A 27 12.68 -2.82 2.03
C GLU A 27 12.33 -2.94 0.54
N ASP A 28 11.45 -3.88 0.18
CA ASP A 28 10.94 -4.05 -1.19
C ASP A 28 10.37 -2.75 -1.75
N ALA A 29 9.55 -2.04 -0.96
CA ALA A 29 8.98 -0.75 -1.36
C ALA A 29 10.06 0.34 -1.54
N CYS A 30 11.11 0.32 -0.71
CA CYS A 30 12.24 1.24 -0.83
C CYS A 30 13.10 0.95 -2.06
N VAL A 31 13.35 -0.32 -2.37
CA VAL A 31 14.05 -0.76 -3.59
C VAL A 31 13.26 -0.32 -4.83
N ALA A 32 11.95 -0.59 -4.88
CA ALA A 32 11.09 -0.13 -5.97
C ALA A 32 11.12 1.39 -6.12
N ARG A 33 11.05 2.15 -5.01
CA ARG A 33 11.14 3.61 -5.01
C ARG A 33 12.46 4.11 -5.60
N ALA A 34 13.58 3.48 -5.24
CA ALA A 34 14.91 3.86 -5.73
C ALA A 34 14.99 3.74 -7.26
N MET A 35 14.39 2.70 -7.85
CA MET A 35 14.36 2.50 -9.30
C MET A 35 13.67 3.65 -10.05
N PHE A 36 12.57 4.19 -9.52
CA PHE A 36 11.89 5.34 -10.14
C PHE A 36 12.68 6.65 -9.99
N GLY A 37 13.47 6.79 -8.92
CA GLY A 37 14.30 7.98 -8.69
C GLY A 37 15.47 8.16 -9.68
N VAL A 38 15.86 7.10 -10.39
CA VAL A 38 16.92 7.15 -11.41
C VAL A 38 16.49 7.97 -12.63
N THR A 39 15.21 7.96 -12.96
CA THR A 39 14.62 8.68 -14.09
C THR A 39 13.92 9.95 -13.61
N GLY A 40 14.26 11.09 -14.21
CA GLY A 40 13.59 12.36 -13.90
C GLY A 40 12.08 12.31 -14.17
N GLY A 41 11.31 13.11 -13.43
CA GLY A 41 9.87 13.27 -13.63
C GLY A 41 8.99 12.35 -12.80
N TYR A 42 9.54 11.31 -12.16
CA TYR A 42 8.77 10.46 -11.25
C TYR A 42 8.68 11.05 -9.84
N GLN A 43 7.50 10.95 -9.24
CA GLN A 43 7.25 11.20 -7.83
C GLN A 43 6.67 9.94 -7.20
N CYS A 44 7.24 9.53 -6.06
CA CYS A 44 6.78 8.36 -5.32
C CYS A 44 6.30 8.76 -3.93
N GLU A 45 5.15 8.22 -3.51
CA GLU A 45 4.61 8.36 -2.16
C GLU A 45 4.47 6.97 -1.54
N LEU A 46 5.02 6.80 -0.32
CA LEU A 46 4.94 5.54 0.41
C LEU A 46 3.78 5.60 1.40
N LEU A 47 2.89 4.62 1.33
CA LEU A 47 1.79 4.42 2.26
C LEU A 47 1.99 3.12 3.03
N VAL A 48 1.48 3.09 4.25
CA VAL A 48 1.44 1.89 5.12
C VAL A 48 0.00 1.58 5.50
N SER A 49 -0.33 0.30 5.52
CA SER A 49 -1.59 -0.22 6.06
C SER A 49 -1.31 -0.92 7.39
N ASP A 50 -1.91 -0.42 8.47
CA ASP A 50 -1.90 -1.07 9.78
C ASP A 50 -3.26 -1.66 10.17
N SER A 51 -4.28 -1.41 9.36
CA SER A 51 -5.65 -1.86 9.56
C SER A 51 -6.26 -2.28 8.23
N GLU A 52 -7.42 -2.93 8.28
CA GLU A 52 -8.17 -3.33 7.10
C GLU A 52 -9.66 -3.06 7.31
N ARG A 53 -10.36 -2.77 6.22
CA ARG A 53 -11.81 -2.73 6.16
C ARG A 53 -12.31 -4.09 5.71
N ARG A 54 -13.32 -4.63 6.40
CA ARG A 54 -13.95 -5.90 6.04
C ARG A 54 -15.41 -5.68 5.69
N MET A 55 -15.85 -6.29 4.61
CA MET A 55 -17.28 -6.45 4.33
C MET A 55 -17.73 -7.78 4.90
N LEU A 56 -18.80 -7.74 5.71
CA LEU A 56 -19.30 -8.88 6.46
C LEU A 56 -20.75 -9.13 6.07
N GLU A 57 -21.07 -10.40 5.88
CA GLU A 57 -22.44 -10.89 5.75
C GLU A 57 -22.81 -11.58 7.05
N SER A 58 -24.00 -11.28 7.58
CA SER A 58 -24.53 -11.90 8.80
C SER A 58 -25.76 -12.73 8.45
N GLY A 59 -25.78 -13.98 8.90
CA GLY A 59 -26.92 -14.89 8.72
C GLY A 59 -27.08 -15.88 9.87
N PRO A 60 -28.04 -16.81 9.78
CA PRO A 60 -28.29 -17.83 10.81
C PRO A 60 -27.08 -18.71 11.13
N GLU A 61 -26.21 -18.93 10.13
CA GLU A 61 -24.96 -19.70 10.26
C GLU A 61 -23.79 -18.89 10.84
N GLY A 62 -24.05 -17.64 11.24
CA GLY A 62 -23.05 -16.71 11.77
C GLY A 62 -22.59 -15.66 10.75
N MET A 63 -21.37 -15.15 10.95
CA MET A 63 -20.79 -14.10 10.12
C MET A 63 -19.79 -14.66 9.11
N LYS A 64 -19.89 -14.18 7.86
CA LYS A 64 -18.95 -14.47 6.78
C LYS A 64 -18.21 -13.22 6.35
N VAL A 65 -16.90 -13.32 6.16
CA VAL A 65 -16.11 -12.24 5.56
C VAL A 65 -16.22 -12.35 4.03
N LEU A 66 -16.82 -11.34 3.40
CA LEU A 66 -16.96 -11.27 1.94
C LEU A 66 -15.74 -10.65 1.27
N MET A 67 -15.17 -9.62 1.91
CA MET A 67 -14.05 -8.86 1.35
C MET A 67 -13.17 -8.30 2.47
N ARG A 68 -11.88 -8.11 2.17
CA ARG A 68 -10.89 -7.44 3.00
C ARG A 68 -10.12 -6.46 2.13
N GLU A 69 -10.02 -5.22 2.59
CA GLU A 69 -9.28 -4.16 1.90
C GLU A 69 -8.32 -3.49 2.88
N PRO A 70 -7.01 -3.41 2.57
CA PRO A 70 -6.05 -2.69 3.41
C PRO A 70 -6.34 -1.19 3.47
N CYS A 71 -6.28 -0.60 4.66
CA CYS A 71 -6.46 0.83 4.87
C CYS A 71 -5.10 1.53 4.84
N PHE A 72 -4.72 2.05 3.68
CA PHE A 72 -3.46 2.75 3.51
C PHE A 72 -3.51 4.20 4.01
N ARG A 73 -2.45 4.61 4.71
CA ARG A 73 -2.19 6.01 5.08
C ARG A 73 -0.74 6.39 4.74
N PRO A 74 -0.45 7.67 4.45
CA PRO A 74 0.92 8.11 4.22
C PRO A 74 1.83 7.70 5.36
N VAL A 75 3.02 7.20 5.02
CA VAL A 75 4.11 7.08 5.99
C VAL A 75 4.57 8.51 6.27
N THR A 76 3.96 9.13 7.28
CA THR A 76 4.44 10.40 7.82
C THR A 76 5.76 10.11 8.53
N SER A 77 6.80 10.92 8.30
CA SER A 77 8.12 10.78 8.95
C SER A 77 7.98 10.84 10.47
N GLN A 78 7.79 9.68 11.08
CA GLN A 78 8.25 9.34 12.41
C GLN A 78 8.95 7.99 12.27
N LEU A 79 10.13 8.02 11.64
CA LEU A 79 11.19 7.05 11.93
C LEU A 79 11.97 7.60 13.13
#